data_AF-A0A316A4K8-F1
#
_entry.id   AF-A0A316A4K8-F1
#
_cell.length_a   1.000
_cell.length_b   1.000
_cell.length_c   1.000
_cell.angle_alpha   90.00
_cell.angle_beta   90.00
_cell.angle_gamma   90.00
#
_symmetry.space_group_name_H-M   'P 1'
#
loop_
_entity.id
_entity.type
_entity.pdbx_description
1 polymer ?
#
loop_
_entity_poly.entity_id
_entity_poly.type
_entity_poly.pdbx_seq_one_letter_code
_entity_poly.pdbx_strand_id
1 'polypeptide(L)'
;MSAAAGQYAIAVIKNALLERDQAVIVTATGASQIYMVKTIVASEGIDWSKAIMFHLDEYIGLPATHPASFKKYIQERYLDQL
;
A
#
# COMPACT_ATOMS: atom_id res chain seq x y z
N MET A 1 9.75 -14.77 2.49
CA MET A 1 9.02 -13.97 3.50
C MET A 1 8.14 -12.90 2.85
N SER A 2 8.66 -12.01 1.98
CA SER A 2 7.85 -10.92 1.39
C SER A 2 6.64 -11.37 0.56
N ALA A 3 6.73 -12.49 -0.18
CA ALA A 3 5.58 -13.02 -0.93
C ALA A 3 4.45 -13.54 -0.02
N ALA A 4 4.80 -14.26 1.05
CA ALA A 4 3.83 -14.72 2.05
C ALA A 4 3.18 -13.55 2.80
N ALA A 5 3.96 -12.50 3.12
CA ALA A 5 3.43 -11.28 3.71
C ALA A 5 2.44 -10.57 2.75
N GLY A 6 2.74 -10.54 1.45
CA GLY A 6 1.84 -9.97 0.44
C GLY A 6 0.52 -10.73 0.33
N GLN A 7 0.58 -12.07 0.28
CA GLN A 7 -0.62 -12.91 0.26
C GLN A 7 -1.46 -12.75 1.52
N TYR A 8 -0.81 -12.67 2.69
CA TYR A 8 -1.50 -12.40 3.94
C TYR A 8 -2.18 -11.02 3.93
N ALA A 9 -1.49 -9.98 3.49
CA ALA A 9 -2.05 -8.63 3.38
C ALA A 9 -3.26 -8.59 2.43
N ILE A 10 -3.19 -9.27 1.27
CA ILE A 10 -4.32 -9.38 0.33
C ILE A 10 -5.55 -9.98 1.02
N ALA A 11 -5.38 -11.09 1.74
CA ALA A 11 -6.48 -11.73 2.45
C ALA A 11 -7.09 -10.80 3.51
N VAL A 12 -6.27 -10.08 4.27
CA VAL A 12 -6.72 -9.11 5.27
C VAL A 12 -7.48 -7.94 4.61
N ILE A 13 -7.00 -7.40 3.50
CA ILE A 13 -7.66 -6.31 2.77
C ILE A 13 -9.03 -6.77 2.25
N LYS A 14 -9.09 -7.95 1.62
CA LYS A 14 -10.36 -8.51 1.11
C LYS A 14 -11.37 -8.73 2.24
N ASN A 15 -10.92 -9.27 3.37
CA ASN A 15 -11.79 -9.45 4.53
C ASN A 15 -12.29 -8.11 5.10
N ALA A 16 -11.43 -7.09 5.17
CA ALA A 16 -11.85 -5.76 5.61
C ALA A 16 -12.92 -5.16 4.70
N LEU A 17 -12.75 -5.28 3.38
CA LEU A 17 -13.75 -4.85 2.39
C LEU A 17 -15.07 -5.62 2.52
N LEU A 18 -15.01 -6.94 2.72
CA LEU A 18 -16.21 -7.76 2.91
C LEU A 18 -16.97 -7.40 4.20
N GLU A 19 -16.26 -7.13 5.28
CA GLU A 19 -16.87 -6.87 6.60
C GLU A 19 -17.35 -5.43 6.80
N ARG A 20 -16.65 -4.45 6.22
CA ARG A 20 -16.81 -3.02 6.55
C ARG A 20 -17.05 -2.13 5.33
N ASP A 21 -17.05 -2.69 4.12
CA ASP A 21 -17.12 -1.94 2.86
C ASP A 21 -16.00 -0.90 2.67
N GLN A 22 -14.93 -0.99 3.47
CA GLN A 22 -13.79 -0.09 3.45
C GLN A 22 -12.55 -0.78 4.03
N ALA A 23 -11.38 -0.50 3.44
CA ALA A 23 -10.08 -0.94 3.94
C ALA A 23 -9.17 0.26 4.24
N VAL A 24 -8.76 0.41 5.50
CA VAL A 24 -7.77 1.42 5.91
C VAL A 24 -6.41 0.73 6.04
N ILE A 25 -5.44 1.17 5.25
CA ILE A 25 -4.13 0.54 5.11
C ILE A 25 -3.06 1.54 5.53
N VAL A 26 -2.21 1.13 6.46
CA VAL A 26 -1.01 1.89 6.82
C VAL A 26 0.19 1.17 6.22
N THR A 27 0.92 1.86 5.34
CA THR A 27 2.11 1.34 4.66
C THR A 27 3.38 1.90 5.29
N ALA A 28 4.43 1.08 5.24
CA ALA A 28 5.80 1.48 5.50
C ALA A 28 6.63 1.40 4.22
N THR A 29 7.76 2.11 4.18
CA THR A 29 8.76 1.99 3.13
C THR A 29 9.91 1.07 3.54
N GLY A 30 10.76 0.72 2.58
CA GLY A 30 11.96 -0.10 2.79
C GLY A 30 12.17 -1.13 1.69
N ALA A 31 13.43 -1.51 1.46
CA ALA A 31 13.79 -2.49 0.43
C ALA A 31 13.11 -3.86 0.65
N SER A 32 12.94 -4.27 1.91
CA SER A 32 12.27 -5.52 2.30
C SER A 32 10.79 -5.58 1.90
N GLN A 33 10.15 -4.42 1.75
CA GLN A 33 8.72 -4.31 1.42
C GLN A 33 8.44 -4.36 -0.09
N ILE A 34 9.42 -4.10 -0.95
CA ILE A 34 9.21 -3.92 -2.40
C ILE A 34 8.46 -5.10 -3.04
N TYR A 35 8.86 -6.34 -2.73
CA TYR A 35 8.20 -7.52 -3.27
C TYR A 35 6.80 -7.73 -2.70
N MET A 36 6.59 -7.39 -1.42
CA MET A 36 5.27 -7.47 -0.79
C MET A 36 4.29 -6.51 -1.49
N VAL A 37 4.69 -5.26 -1.70
CA VAL A 37 3.88 -4.25 -2.40
C VAL A 37 3.52 -4.72 -3.81
N LYS A 38 4.51 -5.20 -4.56
CA LYS A 38 4.28 -5.76 -5.91
C LYS A 38 3.25 -6.89 -5.91
N THR A 39 3.31 -7.78 -4.92
CA THR A 39 2.32 -8.86 -4.79
C THR A 39 0.93 -8.30 -4.50
N ILE A 40 0.81 -7.30 -3.62
CA ILE A 40 -0.48 -6.69 -3.24
C ILE A 40 -1.14 -6.00 -4.44
N VAL A 41 -0.41 -5.13 -5.16
CA VAL A 41 -0.99 -4.36 -6.28
C VAL A 41 -1.33 -5.22 -7.50
N ALA A 42 -0.65 -6.35 -7.66
CA ALA A 42 -0.97 -7.33 -8.69
C ALA A 42 -2.17 -8.24 -8.34
N SER A 43 -2.76 -8.09 -7.15
CA SER A 43 -3.91 -8.90 -6.74
C SER A 43 -5.19 -8.44 -7.43
N GLU A 44 -5.89 -9.40 -8.02
CA GLU A 44 -7.26 -9.19 -8.50
C GLU A 44 -8.27 -9.23 -7.35
N GLY A 45 -9.45 -8.66 -7.59
CA GLY A 45 -10.60 -8.73 -6.68
C GLY A 45 -10.47 -7.86 -5.41
N ILE A 46 -9.68 -6.80 -5.47
CA ILE A 46 -9.67 -5.73 -4.46
C ILE A 46 -10.28 -4.50 -5.11
N ASP A 47 -11.34 -3.97 -4.51
CA ASP A 47 -11.93 -2.69 -4.92
C ASP A 47 -11.16 -1.54 -4.26
N TRP A 48 -10.17 -1.02 -4.97
CA TRP A 48 -9.29 0.04 -4.47
C TRP A 48 -10.00 1.39 -4.32
N SER A 49 -11.19 1.59 -4.91
CA SER A 49 -11.99 2.79 -4.69
C SER A 49 -12.50 2.91 -3.24
N LYS A 50 -12.50 1.78 -2.51
CA LYS A 50 -12.89 1.66 -1.10
C LYS A 50 -11.70 1.56 -0.15
N ALA A 51 -10.48 1.77 -0.64
CA ALA A 51 -9.28 1.74 0.16
C ALA A 51 -8.80 3.15 0.52
N ILE A 52 -8.37 3.35 1.76
CA ILE A 52 -7.67 4.56 2.21
C ILE A 52 -6.27 4.15 2.63
N MET A 53 -5.24 4.78 2.04
CA MET A 53 -3.84 4.53 2.37
C MET A 53 -3.19 5.70 3.10
N PHE A 54 -2.46 5.36 4.16
CA PHE A 54 -1.60 6.28 4.90
C PHE A 54 -0.17 5.76 4.94
N HIS A 55 0.80 6.66 5.03
CA HIS A 55 2.15 6.32 5.47
C HIS A 55 2.29 6.60 6.97
N LEU A 56 3.19 5.88 7.65
CA LEU A 56 3.41 6.03 9.10
C LEU A 56 3.98 7.40 9.49
N ASP A 57 4.80 7.97 8.62
CA ASP A 57 5.54 9.21 8.81
C ASP A 57 5.71 9.94 7.47
N GLU A 58 6.27 11.15 7.52
CA GLU A 58 6.75 11.94 6.37
C GLU A 58 7.75 12.99 6.87
N TYR A 59 8.66 13.42 6.00
CA TYR A 59 9.62 14.48 6.31
C TYR A 59 8.99 15.87 6.23
N ILE A 60 9.18 16.68 7.27
CA ILE A 60 8.75 18.08 7.27
C ILE A 60 9.58 18.89 6.27
N GLY A 61 8.91 19.69 5.44
CA GLY A 61 9.55 20.60 4.48
C GLY A 61 10.02 19.94 3.18
N LEU A 62 9.79 18.64 3.02
CA LEU A 62 10.16 17.89 1.83
C LEU A 62 9.05 18.01 0.76
N PRO A 63 9.36 18.42 -0.48
CA PRO A 63 8.33 18.47 -1.52
C PRO A 63 7.88 17.07 -1.92
N ALA A 64 6.61 16.92 -2.26
CA ALA A 64 6.02 15.62 -2.63
C ALA A 64 6.66 14.97 -3.88
N THR A 65 7.47 15.71 -4.66
CA THR A 65 8.20 15.18 -5.81
C THR A 65 9.58 14.63 -5.45
N HIS A 66 10.06 14.89 -4.23
CA HIS A 66 11.38 14.47 -3.79
C HIS A 66 11.46 12.93 -3.66
N PRO A 67 12.58 12.28 -4.05
CA PRO A 67 12.73 10.82 -4.01
C PRO A 67 12.49 10.17 -2.65
N ALA A 68 12.73 10.91 -1.56
CA ALA A 68 12.52 10.44 -0.19
C ALA A 68 11.09 10.66 0.34
N SER A 69 10.19 11.28 -0.43
CA SER A 69 8.81 11.50 0.01
C SER A 69 8.08 10.17 0.10
N PHE A 70 7.50 9.91 1.26
CA PHE A 70 6.69 8.73 1.46
C PHE A 70 5.31 8.85 0.79
N LYS A 71 4.80 10.07 0.64
CA LYS A 71 3.68 10.33 -0.27
C LYS A 71 4.01 9.90 -1.70
N LYS A 72 5.19 10.26 -2.21
CA LYS A 72 5.65 9.82 -3.53
C LYS A 72 5.76 8.31 -3.63
N TYR A 73 6.27 7.67 -2.59
CA TYR A 73 6.36 6.21 -2.54
C TYR A 73 4.99 5.54 -2.69
N ILE A 74 3.96 6.02 -1.98
CA ILE A 74 2.59 5.50 -2.13
C ILE A 74 2.10 5.73 -3.56
N GLN A 75 2.30 6.93 -4.10
CA GLN A 75 1.90 7.25 -5.48
C GLN A 75 2.50 6.26 -6.48
N GLU A 76 3.83 6.13 -6.51
CA GLU A 76 4.52 5.36 -7.54
C GLU A 76 4.37 3.84 -7.38
N ARG A 77 4.29 3.36 -6.13
CA ARG A 77 4.34 1.91 -5.84
C ARG A 77 2.96 1.29 -5.63
N TYR A 78 1.96 2.09 -5.31
CA TYR A 78 0.58 1.67 -5.22
C TYR A 78 -0.24 2.32 -6.31
N LEU A 79 -0.54 3.62 -6.19
CA LEU A 79 -1.60 4.26 -6.99
C LEU A 79 -1.35 4.21 -8.49
N ASP A 80 -0.11 4.41 -8.94
CA ASP A 80 0.24 4.35 -10.37
C ASP A 80 0.23 2.91 -10.94
N GLN A 81 0.06 1.89 -10.08
CA GLN A 81 0.02 0.48 -10.44
C GLN A 81 -1.39 -0.14 -10.37
N LEU A 82 -2.39 0.63 -9.90
CA LEU A 82 -3.79 0.20 -9.69
C LEU A 82 -4.69 0.68 -10.82
#